data_AF-A0A2H3CJT6-F1
#
_entry.id   AF-A0A2H3CJT6-F1
#
_cell.length_a   1.000
_cell.length_b   1.000
_cell.length_c   1.000
_cell.angle_alpha   90.00
_cell.angle_beta   90.00
_cell.angle_gamma   90.00
#
_symmetry.space_group_name_H-M   'P 1'
#
loop_
_entity.id
_entity.type
_entity.pdbx_description
1 polymer ?
#
loop_
_entity_poly.entity_id
_entity_poly.type
_entity_poly.pdbx_seq_one_letter_code
_entity_poly.pdbx_strand_id
1 'polypeptide(L)' 'PVRGFLWKALQNTFKIGVFWETLGPQYASHGECPLCKVTEFIEHILIECQIESQAIL' A
#
# COMPACT_ATOMS: atom_id res chain seq x y z
N PRO A 1 -10.62 3.89 -14.94
CA PRO A 1 -9.45 3.49 -14.11
C PRO A 1 -9.44 4.16 -12.73
N VAL A 2 -9.33 5.49 -12.65
CA VAL A 2 -9.21 6.25 -11.38
C VAL A 2 -10.43 6.08 -10.47
N ARG A 3 -11.67 6.21 -10.99
CA ARG A 3 -12.90 6.04 -10.20
C ARG A 3 -12.98 4.68 -9.50
N GLY A 4 -12.62 3.61 -10.21
CA GLY A 4 -12.65 2.25 -9.65
C GLY A 4 -11.58 2.05 -8.57
N PHE A 5 -10.41 2.64 -8.76
CA PHE A 5 -9.36 2.66 -7.74
C PHE A 5 -9.83 3.39 -6.47
N LEU A 6 -10.35 4.62 -6.60
CA LEU A 6 -10.83 5.42 -5.48
C LEU A 6 -11.98 4.73 -4.72
N TRP A 7 -12.93 4.14 -5.45
CA TRP A 7 -14.00 3.34 -4.83
C TRP A 7 -13.43 2.20 -3.98
N LYS A 8 -12.48 1.42 -4.52
CA LYS A 8 -11.83 0.32 -3.78
C LYS A 8 -11.01 0.80 -2.58
N ALA A 9 -10.39 1.97 -2.69
CA ALA A 9 -9.59 2.59 -1.63
C ALA A 9 -10.49 2.96 -0.45
N LEU A 10 -11.63 3.61 -0.72
CA LEU A 10 -12.62 3.95 0.30
C LEU A 10 -13.24 2.72 0.98
N GLN A 11 -13.24 1.57 0.30
CA GLN A 11 -13.78 0.31 0.82
C GLN A 11 -12.72 -0.57 1.50
N ASN A 12 -11.47 -0.10 1.68
CA ASN A 12 -10.37 -0.85 2.29
C ASN A 12 -10.14 -2.24 1.64
N THR A 13 -10.32 -2.34 0.32
CA THR A 13 -10.25 -3.63 -0.42
C THR A 13 -8.85 -3.98 -0.95
N PHE A 14 -7.86 -3.11 -0.74
CA PHE A 14 -6.49 -3.34 -1.18
C PHE A 14 -5.68 -4.11 -0.14
N LYS A 15 -4.77 -4.96 -0.64
CA LYS A 15 -3.81 -5.71 0.19
C LYS A 15 -2.59 -4.83 0.47
N ILE A 16 -2.67 -3.99 1.49
CA ILE A 16 -1.62 -3.04 1.88
C ILE A 16 -1.41 -3.05 3.39
N GLY A 17 -0.22 -2.62 3.83
CA GLY A 17 0.07 -2.46 5.25
C GLY A 17 -0.21 -3.71 6.08
N VAL A 18 -0.96 -3.51 7.17
CA VAL A 18 -1.35 -4.51 8.16
C VAL A 18 -2.16 -5.69 7.59
N PHE A 19 -2.72 -5.57 6.38
CA PHE A 19 -3.38 -6.71 5.73
C PHE A 19 -2.43 -7.91 5.65
N TRP A 20 -1.16 -7.67 5.35
CA TRP A 20 -0.19 -8.74 5.16
C TRP A 20 0.15 -9.49 6.45
N GLU A 21 0.06 -8.82 7.60
CA GLU A 21 0.24 -9.46 8.91
C GLU A 21 -0.83 -10.53 9.17
N THR A 22 -2.04 -10.35 8.63
CA THR A 22 -3.13 -11.33 8.77
C THR A 22 -2.85 -12.65 8.06
N LEU A 23 -1.96 -12.65 7.05
CA LEU A 23 -1.55 -13.84 6.31
C LEU A 23 -0.36 -14.56 6.97
N GLY A 24 0.26 -13.93 7.97
CA GLY A 24 1.38 -14.48 8.72
C GLY A 24 2.61 -13.56 8.72
N PRO A 25 3.49 -13.71 9.73
CA PRO A 25 4.62 -12.81 9.96
C PRO A 25 5.63 -12.79 8.80
N GLN A 26 5.73 -13.86 8.02
CA GLN A 26 6.61 -13.95 6.86
C GLN A 26 6.22 -12.98 5.72
N TYR A 27 5.00 -12.45 5.73
CA TYR A 27 4.52 -11.49 4.73
C TYR A 27 4.52 -10.05 5.25
N ALA A 28 4.87 -9.80 6.51
CA ALA A 28 4.78 -8.46 7.10
C ALA A 28 5.55 -7.40 6.30
N SER A 29 6.71 -7.77 5.75
CA SER A 29 7.53 -6.88 4.91
C SER A 29 6.84 -6.45 3.61
N HIS A 30 5.82 -7.17 3.12
CA HIS A 30 5.04 -6.77 1.95
C HIS A 30 4.08 -5.61 2.27
N GLY A 31 3.82 -5.37 3.55
CA GLY A 31 3.04 -4.23 4.02
C GLY A 31 3.87 -2.96 4.19
N GLU A 32 5.18 -2.98 3.94
CA GLU A 32 6.06 -1.83 4.16
C GLU A 32 6.39 -1.11 2.86
N CYS A 33 6.44 0.22 2.92
CA CYS A 33 6.92 1.04 1.82
C CYS A 33 8.41 0.75 1.60
N PRO A 34 8.84 0.33 0.40
CA PRO A 34 10.25 0.02 0.17
C PRO A 34 11.15 1.26 0.22
N LEU A 35 10.60 2.46 -0.02
CA LEU A 35 11.31 3.73 0.09
C LEU A 35 11.28 4.28 1.53
N CYS A 36 10.09 4.45 2.10
CA CYS A 36 9.91 5.14 3.39
C CYS A 36 10.12 4.25 4.62
N LYS A 37 10.13 2.93 4.46
CA LYS A 37 10.28 1.94 5.56
C LYS A 37 9.23 2.09 6.67
N VAL A 38 8.02 2.49 6.29
CA VAL A 38 6.83 2.58 7.16
C VAL A 38 5.75 1.66 6.63
N THR A 39 4.80 1.27 7.49
CA THR A 39 3.61 0.52 7.06
C THR A 39 2.82 1.33 6.03
N GLU A 40 2.52 0.72 4.89
CA GLU A 40 1.81 1.35 3.79
C GLU A 40 0.31 1.48 4.07
N PHE A 41 -0.21 2.69 3.87
CA PHE A 41 -1.63 3.00 3.87
C PHE A 41 -1.98 3.80 2.60
N ILE A 42 -3.27 3.87 2.25
CA ILE A 42 -3.73 4.65 1.08
C ILE A 42 -3.30 6.13 1.20
N GLU A 43 -3.34 6.69 2.41
CA GLU A 43 -2.88 8.06 2.66
C GLU A 43 -1.40 8.22 2.32
N HIS A 44 -0.56 7.31 2.82
CA HIS A 44 0.86 7.27 2.48
C HIS A 44 1.06 7.22 0.96
N ILE A 45 0.44 6.25 0.27
CA ILE A 45 0.58 6.05 -1.18
C ILE A 45 0.19 7.29 -1.99
N LEU A 46 -0.89 7.98 -1.60
CA LEU A 46 -1.49 9.03 -2.43
C LEU A 46 -0.93 10.42 -2.18
N ILE A 47 -0.57 10.75 -0.92
CA ILE A 47 -0.26 12.14 -0.55
C ILE A 47 1.06 12.33 0.21
N GLU A 48 1.69 11.26 0.72
CA GLU A 48 2.94 11.38 1.48
C GLU A 48 4.14 10.81 0.72
N CYS A 49 3.96 9.67 0.06
CA CYS A 49 5.03 8.91 -0.54
C CYS A 49 5.49 9.54 -1.85
N GLN A 50 6.80 9.67 -2.01
CA GLN A 50 7.45 10.14 -3.23
C GLN A 50 7.96 8.99 -4.10
N ILE A 51 7.48 7.77 -3.85
CA ILE A 51 7.91 6.61 -4.60
C ILE A 51 7.37 6.69 -6.03
N GLU A 52 8.28 6.71 -7.00
CA GLU A 52 7.88 6.76 -8.40
C GLU A 52 7.26 5.41 -8.79
N SER A 53 5.96 5.42 -9.08
CA SER A 53 5.20 4.22 -9.49
C SER A 53 5.78 3.49 -10.72
N GLN A 54 6.65 4.14 -11.50
CA GLN A 54 7.31 3.56 -12.67
C GLN A 54 8.70 2.97 -12.38
N ALA A 55 9.31 3.27 -11.23
CA ALA A 55 10.66 2.82 -10.90
C ALA A 55 10.74 1.37 -10.39
N ILE A 56 9.59 0.68 -10.22
CA ILE A 56 9.47 -0.64 -9.59
C ILE A 56 8.79 -1.67 -10.51
N LEU A 57 8.72 -1.42 -11.83
CA LEU A 57 8.23 -2.42 -12.80
C LEU A 57 9.38 -3.23 -13.40
#